data_AF-A0AAP0QBP8-F1
#
_entry.id   AF-A0AAP0QBP8-F1
#
_cell.length_a   1.000
_cell.length_b   1.000
_cell.length_c   1.000
_cell.angle_alpha   90.00
_cell.angle_beta   90.00
_cell.angle_gamma   90.00
#
_symmetry.space_group_name_H-M   'P 1'
#
loop_
_entity.id
_entity.type
_entity.pdbx_description
1 polymer ?
#
loop_
_entity_poly.entity_id
_entity_poly.type
_entity_poly.pdbx_seq_one_letter_code
_entity_poly.pdbx_strand_id
1 'polypeptide(L)'
;MVLLVIDSAKIICFNSSFVGSTHVGAAAPEIHLYLPGTNRMWKIFGANSMVRVGKHAMCLAFVDGGVNPKTSIVIGAYQLEDNLLQFDLAKSRLGFSLSLLARQTTCSNLTANVFNLN
;
A
#
# COMPACT_ATOMS: atom_id res chain seq x y z
N MET A 1 -8.58 16.60 2.67
CA MET A 1 -7.35 15.99 2.14
C MET A 1 -7.76 15.20 0.91
N VAL A 2 -7.48 15.76 -0.27
CA VAL A 2 -7.93 15.25 -1.56
C VAL A 2 -6.97 14.14 -1.99
N LEU A 3 -7.43 12.90 -2.06
CA LEU A 3 -6.82 11.96 -3.00
C LEU A 3 -7.38 12.37 -4.37
N LEU A 4 -6.50 12.60 -5.36
CA LEU A 4 -6.92 13.08 -6.69
C LEU A 4 -7.91 12.10 -7.31
N VAL A 5 -9.19 12.48 -7.28
CA VAL A 5 -10.29 11.85 -8.01
C VAL A 5 -10.28 12.49 -9.39
N ILE A 6 -9.89 11.72 -10.41
CA ILE A 6 -10.13 12.09 -11.80
C ILE A 6 -11.35 11.31 -12.25
N ASP A 7 -12.37 12.04 -12.67
CA ASP A 7 -13.70 11.57 -13.07
C ASP A 7 -13.64 10.42 -14.10
N SER A 8 -14.62 9.51 -14.00
CA SER A 8 -14.74 8.19 -14.64
C SER A 8 -13.85 7.09 -14.04
N ALA A 9 -14.43 5.91 -13.80
CA ALA A 9 -13.77 4.68 -13.35
C ALA A 9 -12.64 4.21 -14.30
N LYS A 10 -11.53 4.95 -14.29
CA LYS A 10 -10.35 4.75 -15.11
C LYS A 10 -9.23 4.31 -14.19
N ILE A 11 -8.84 3.06 -14.37
CA ILE A 11 -7.56 2.58 -13.85
C ILE A 11 -6.47 3.24 -14.70
N ILE A 12 -5.55 3.94 -14.05
CA ILE A 12 -4.44 4.60 -14.72
C ILE A 12 -3.34 3.56 -14.94
N CYS A 13 -2.97 3.35 -16.21
CA CYS A 13 -1.95 2.39 -16.59
C CYS A 13 -0.86 3.02 -17.45
N PHE A 14 0.35 2.51 -17.27
CA PHE A 14 1.56 2.88 -17.97
C PHE A 14 2.09 1.67 -18.73
N ASN A 15 2.82 1.91 -19.81
CA ASN A 15 3.54 0.82 -20.46
C ASN A 15 4.65 0.33 -19.53
N SER A 16 4.60 -0.96 -19.20
CA SER A 16 5.51 -1.60 -18.25
C SER A 16 6.98 -1.55 -18.67
N SER A 17 7.29 -1.33 -19.96
CA SER A 17 8.67 -1.18 -20.43
C SER A 17 9.34 0.10 -19.92
N PHE A 18 8.56 1.10 -19.50
CA PHE A 18 9.08 2.35 -18.93
C PHE A 18 9.09 2.36 -17.40
N VAL A 19 8.58 1.30 -16.75
CA VAL A 19 8.54 1.19 -15.30
C VAL A 19 9.64 0.25 -14.85
N GLY A 20 10.67 0.80 -14.20
CA GLY A 20 11.77 0.02 -13.62
C GLY A 20 11.32 -0.87 -12.47
N SER A 21 12.24 -1.69 -11.98
CA SER A 21 12.04 -2.54 -10.80
C SER A 21 13.03 -2.16 -9.70
N THR A 22 12.59 -2.28 -8.46
CA THR A 22 13.36 -2.01 -7.25
C THR A 22 13.13 -3.13 -6.24
N HIS A 23 13.90 -3.15 -5.15
CA HIS A 23 13.70 -4.10 -4.05
C HIS A 23 12.33 -3.95 -3.35
N VAL A 24 11.65 -2.81 -3.50
CA VAL A 24 10.30 -2.53 -2.97
C VAL A 24 9.26 -2.44 -4.09
N GLY A 25 9.46 -3.20 -5.17
CA GLY A 25 8.54 -3.31 -6.29
C GLY A 25 8.80 -2.30 -7.41
N ALA A 26 7.76 -1.90 -8.13
CA ALA A 26 7.88 -1.00 -9.28
C ALA A 26 8.60 0.33 -8.92
N ALA A 27 9.44 0.83 -9.82
CA ALA A 27 10.07 2.15 -9.68
C ALA A 27 9.04 3.26 -9.93
N ALA A 28 8.23 3.53 -8.92
CA ALA A 28 7.18 4.55 -8.92
C ALA A 28 7.33 5.45 -7.68
N PRO A 29 6.78 6.69 -7.70
CA PRO A 29 6.81 7.57 -6.54
C PRO A 29 6.20 6.92 -5.28
N GLU A 30 6.82 7.15 -4.13
CA GLU A 30 6.26 6.77 -2.83
C GLU A 30 5.01 7.58 -2.54
N ILE A 31 3.98 6.94 -1.98
CA ILE A 31 2.78 7.63 -1.47
C ILE A 31 2.81 7.58 0.05
N HIS A 32 2.68 8.74 0.70
CA HIS A 32 2.70 8.84 2.16
C HIS A 32 1.32 9.23 2.69
N LEU A 33 0.74 8.37 3.52
CA LEU A 33 -0.51 8.66 4.23
C LEU A 33 -0.17 9.20 5.62
N TYR A 34 -0.36 10.49 5.83
CA TYR A 34 -0.16 11.13 7.13
C TYR A 34 -1.35 10.87 8.05
N LEU A 35 -1.06 10.40 9.26
CA LEU A 35 -2.11 10.09 10.24
C LEU A 35 -2.49 11.36 11.03
N PRO A 36 -3.80 11.70 11.10
CA PRO A 36 -4.26 12.89 11.79
C PRO A 36 -3.73 12.99 13.22
N GLY A 37 -3.30 14.20 13.62
CA GLY A 37 -2.83 14.46 14.98
C GLY A 37 -1.46 13.86 15.33
N THR A 38 -0.72 13.34 14.35
CA THR A 38 0.63 12.77 14.56
C THR A 38 1.58 13.21 13.44
N ASN A 39 2.89 13.00 13.65
CA ASN A 39 3.88 13.07 12.57
C ASN A 39 4.23 11.66 12.04
N ARG A 40 3.31 10.70 12.19
CA ARG A 40 3.47 9.34 11.68
C ARG A 40 2.85 9.24 10.30
N MET A 41 3.53 8.51 9.42
CA MET A 41 3.13 8.31 8.04
C MET A 41 3.22 6.84 7.70
N TRP A 42 2.22 6.33 6.98
CA TRP A 42 2.30 5.03 6.30
C TRP A 42 2.87 5.24 4.91
N LYS A 43 4.00 4.61 4.62
CA LYS A 43 4.61 4.62 3.29
C LYS A 43 4.08 3.49 2.41
N ILE A 44 3.56 3.84 1.25
CA ILE A 44 3.15 2.88 0.21
C ILE A 44 4.20 2.95 -0.89
N PHE A 45 4.92 1.83 -1.07
CA PHE A 45 5.94 1.66 -2.11
C PHE A 45 5.33 1.13 -3.41
N GLY A 46 6.14 1.10 -4.46
CA GLY A 46 5.75 0.56 -5.77
C GLY A 46 5.15 -0.85 -5.74
N ALA A 47 5.61 -1.72 -4.83
CA ALA A 47 5.04 -3.06 -4.63
C ALA A 47 3.57 -3.05 -4.21
N ASN A 48 3.12 -1.98 -3.55
CA ASN A 48 1.76 -1.83 -3.03
C ASN A 48 0.93 -0.77 -3.79
N SER A 49 1.57 0.07 -4.61
CA SER A 49 0.92 1.12 -5.40
C SER A 49 0.78 0.81 -6.89
N MET A 50 1.54 -0.15 -7.42
CA MET A 50 1.52 -0.52 -8.83
C MET A 50 1.29 -2.02 -9.01
N VAL A 51 0.36 -2.39 -9.90
CA VAL A 51 0.05 -3.78 -10.24
C VAL A 51 0.32 -4.05 -11.72
N ARG A 52 0.98 -5.16 -12.02
CA ARG A 52 1.20 -5.60 -13.41
C ARG A 52 -0.08 -6.25 -13.95
N VAL A 53 -0.61 -5.70 -15.05
CA VAL A 53 -1.78 -6.23 -15.75
C VAL A 53 -1.33 -6.75 -17.10
N GLY A 54 -1.25 -8.09 -17.21
CA GLY A 54 -0.72 -8.74 -18.40
C GLY A 54 0.77 -8.44 -18.63
N LYS A 55 1.20 -8.50 -19.91
CA LYS A 55 2.61 -8.39 -20.26
C LYS A 55 3.11 -6.95 -20.43
N HIS A 56 2.22 -6.01 -20.77
CA HIS A 56 2.61 -4.70 -21.27
C HIS A 56 2.13 -3.53 -20.41
N ALA A 57 1.26 -3.75 -19.42
CA ALA A 57 0.71 -2.69 -18.60
C ALA A 57 1.14 -2.82 -17.13
N MET A 58 1.50 -1.67 -16.54
CA MET A 58 1.66 -1.48 -15.11
C MET A 58 0.65 -0.41 -14.69
N CYS A 59 -0.26 -0.74 -13.78
CA CYS A 59 -1.37 0.11 -13.42
C CYS A 59 -1.29 0.57 -11.96
N LEU A 60 -1.85 1.74 -11.65
CA LEU A 60 -2.05 2.13 -10.26
C LEU A 60 -3.02 1.16 -9.59
N ALA A 61 -2.65 0.71 -8.39
CA ALA A 61 -3.47 -0.16 -7.56
C ALA A 61 -4.51 0.62 -6.74
N PHE A 62 -5.06 1.68 -7.32
CA PHE A 62 -6.09 2.54 -6.75
C PHE A 62 -7.25 2.67 -7.72
N VAL A 63 -8.46 2.71 -7.18
CA VAL A 63 -9.70 2.79 -7.96
C VAL A 63 -10.58 3.92 -7.42
N ASP A 64 -11.42 4.48 -8.30
CA ASP A 64 -12.41 5.47 -7.93
C ASP A 64 -13.55 4.83 -7.13
N GLY A 65 -13.86 5.41 -5.96
CA GLY A 65 -14.96 4.98 -5.08
C GLY A 65 -16.31 5.60 -5.44
N GLY A 66 -16.37 6.49 -6.44
CA GLY A 66 -17.55 7.24 -6.83
C GLY A 66 -17.76 8.51 -6.00
N VAL A 67 -18.87 9.21 -6.25
CA VAL A 67 -19.10 10.58 -5.74
C VAL A 67 -19.34 10.64 -4.23
N ASN A 68 -19.97 9.63 -3.63
CA ASN A 68 -20.37 9.64 -2.21
C ASN A 68 -20.02 8.32 -1.51
N PRO A 69 -18.72 7.99 -1.36
CA PRO A 69 -18.33 6.78 -0.67
C PRO A 69 -18.58 6.93 0.84
N LYS A 70 -19.06 5.87 1.50
CA LYS A 70 -19.24 5.84 2.97
C LYS A 70 -17.92 6.10 3.72
N THR A 71 -16.81 5.65 3.14
CA THR A 71 -15.46 5.83 3.66
C THR A 71 -14.60 6.46 2.57
N SER A 72 -13.93 7.57 2.84
CA SER A 72 -13.16 8.31 1.83
C SER A 72 -11.95 7.53 1.29
N ILE A 73 -11.32 6.70 2.11
CA ILE A 73 -10.17 5.86 1.74
C ILE A 73 -10.37 4.48 2.36
N VAL A 74 -10.30 3.45 1.51
CA VAL A 74 -10.28 2.05 1.95
C VAL A 74 -8.93 1.47 1.56
N ILE A 75 -8.14 1.05 2.56
CA ILE A 75 -6.86 0.36 2.32
C ILE A 75 -7.19 -1.11 2.04
N GLY A 76 -6.96 -1.55 0.80
CA GLY A 76 -7.25 -2.91 0.35
C GLY A 76 -6.12 -3.88 0.68
N ALA A 77 -6.39 -5.18 0.53
CA ALA A 77 -5.44 -6.25 0.83
C ALA A 77 -4.08 -6.07 0.12
N TYR A 78 -4.09 -5.64 -1.15
CA TYR A 78 -2.87 -5.40 -1.93
C TYR A 78 -1.95 -4.35 -1.30
N GLN A 79 -2.52 -3.33 -0.64
CA GLN A 79 -1.75 -2.33 0.10
C GLN A 79 -1.23 -2.86 1.44
N LEU A 80 -1.83 -3.93 1.98
CA LEU A 80 -1.43 -4.56 3.24
C LEU A 80 -0.37 -5.65 3.04
N GLU A 81 -0.20 -6.16 1.82
CA GLU A 81 0.81 -7.17 1.48
C GLU A 81 2.21 -6.72 1.92
N ASP A 82 2.95 -7.65 2.54
CA ASP A 82 4.28 -7.44 3.10
C ASP A 82 4.41 -6.26 4.07
N ASN A 83 3.32 -5.89 4.75
CA ASN A 83 3.33 -4.97 5.88
C ASN A 83 2.85 -5.69 7.14
N LEU A 84 3.57 -5.55 8.25
CA LEU A 84 3.12 -6.07 9.54
C LEU A 84 2.13 -5.10 10.17
N LEU A 85 0.94 -5.59 10.50
CA LEU A 85 -0.12 -4.82 11.15
C LEU A 85 -0.43 -5.41 12.51
N GLN A 86 -0.53 -4.54 13.52
CA GLN A 86 -0.92 -4.92 14.87
C GLN A 86 -2.20 -4.17 15.25
N PHE A 87 -3.27 -4.92 15.46
CA PHE A 87 -4.55 -4.39 15.95
C PHE A 87 -4.59 -4.57 17.47
N ASP A 88 -4.19 -3.54 18.22
CA ASP A 88 -4.30 -3.52 19.68
C ASP A 88 -5.67 -2.94 20.07
N LEU A 89 -6.65 -3.84 20.17
CA LEU A 89 -8.04 -3.50 20.53
C LEU A 89 -8.13 -2.93 21.95
N ALA A 90 -7.34 -3.44 22.89
CA ALA A 90 -7.34 -3.00 24.29
C ALA A 90 -6.91 -1.53 24.42
N LYS A 91 -5.95 -1.09 23.60
CA LYS A 91 -5.50 0.31 23.56
C LYS A 91 -6.16 1.14 22.47
N SER A 92 -7.07 0.57 21.67
CA SER A 92 -7.67 1.21 20.49
C SER A 92 -6.61 1.78 19.53
N ARG A 93 -5.59 0.98 19.20
CA ARG A 93 -4.45 1.38 18.38
C ARG A 93 -4.21 0.43 17.21
N LEU A 94 -3.79 1.02 16.09
CA LEU A 94 -3.23 0.31 14.96
C LEU A 94 -1.73 0.60 14.87
N GLY A 95 -0.92 -0.44 15.01
CA GLY A 95 0.49 -0.43 14.68
C GLY A 95 0.72 -0.91 13.25
N PHE A 96 1.66 -0.31 12.54
CA PHE A 96 2.07 -0.73 11.20
C PHE A 96 3.58 -0.59 11.05
N SER A 97 4.20 -1.53 10.33
CA SER A 97 5.60 -1.44 9.95
C SER A 97 5.79 -0.65 8.65
N LEU A 98 7.05 -0.38 8.29
CA LEU A 98 7.39 -0.19 6.87
C LEU A 98 7.24 -1.53 6.13
N SER A 99 7.14 -1.49 4.80
CA SER A 99 7.17 -2.71 3.98
C SER A 99 8.36 -3.58 4.35
N LEU A 100 8.11 -4.86 4.59
CA LEU A 100 9.11 -5.88 4.90
C LEU A 100 10.10 -6.08 3.76
N LEU A 101 9.69 -5.77 2.52
CA LEU A 101 10.55 -5.80 1.34
C LEU A 101 11.75 -4.85 1.50
N ALA A 102 11.55 -3.69 2.14
CA ALA A 102 12.63 -2.76 2.46
C ALA A 102 13.63 -3.33 3.48
N ARG A 103 13.23 -4.38 4.21
CA ARG A 103 14.05 -5.14 5.15
C ARG A 103 14.50 -6.49 4.59
N GLN A 104 14.37 -6.69 3.27
CA GLN A 104 14.75 -7.93 2.58
C GLN A 104 14.05 -9.17 3.15
N THR A 105 12.79 -9.02 3.58
CA THR A 105 11.93 -10.13 4.02
C THR A 105 10.50 -9.94 3.54
N THR A 106 9.63 -10.92 3.75
CA THR A 106 8.22 -10.92 3.34
C THR A 106 7.37 -11.48 4.47
N CYS A 107 6.05 -11.27 4.41
CA CYS A 107 5.15 -11.90 5.36
C CYS A 107 5.22 -13.44 5.29
N SER A 108 5.48 -14.01 4.12
CA SER A 108 5.64 -15.46 3.94
C SER A 108 6.91 -16.03 4.59
N ASN A 109 7.91 -15.20 4.86
CA ASN A 109 9.19 -15.60 5.46
C ASN A 109 9.21 -15.41 6.99
N LEU A 110 8.17 -14.80 7.57
CA LEU A 110 8.04 -14.71 9.02
C LEU A 110 7.71 -16.08 9.59
N THR A 111 8.53 -16.56 10.52
CA THR A 111 8.21 -17.76 11.29
C THR A 111 7.17 -17.42 12.35
N ALA A 112 6.30 -18.38 12.70
CA ALA A 112 5.22 -18.18 13.67
C ALA A 112 5.71 -17.64 15.04
N ASN A 113 6.98 -17.89 15.38
CA ASN A 113 7.61 -17.44 16.62
C ASN A 113 7.86 -15.93 16.67
N VAL A 114 7.83 -15.21 15.54
CA VAL A 114 8.00 -13.75 15.49
C VAL A 114 6.79 -13.00 16.08
N PHE A 115 5.61 -13.64 16.10
CA PHE A 115 4.39 -13.06 16.66
C PHE A 115 4.23 -13.29 18.17
N ASN A 116 5.12 -14.08 18.80
CA ASN A 116 5.22 -14.20 20.26
C ASN A 116 5.99 -13.02 20.87
N LEU A 117 5.54 -11.80 20.57
CA LEU A 117 5.96 -10.62 21.32
C LEU A 117 4.86 -10.33 22.33
N ASN A 118 5.01 -10.94 23.51
CA ASN A 118 4.33 -10.69 24.81
C ASN A 118 2.95 -10.03 24.77
#